data_AF-A0A4P7YQJ8-F1
#
_entry.id   AF-A0A4P7YQJ8-F1
#
_cell.length_a   1.000
_cell.length_b   1.000
_cell.length_c   1.000
_cell.angle_alpha   90.00
_cell.angle_beta   90.00
_cell.angle_gamma   90.00
#
_symmetry.space_group_name_H-M   'P 1'
#
loop_
_entity.id
_entity.type
_entity.pdbx_description
1 polymer ?
#
loop_
_entity_poly.entity_id
_entity_poly.type
_entity_poly.pdbx_seq_one_letter_code
_entity_poly.pdbx_strand_id
1 'polypeptide(L)'
;MSNPTPPPIALNAILTGKAVPFGRPDTLSAIGKRPVDNAVAIGPSGLEGDEQADRRNHGGLDKAIHHYPFDHYAAWRGDLPAPAPLLDSVGAFGENISTLGLTEETVCVGDVFHLGTATVQVSQGRQPCWKLNHRFGVADMARRVQSTGRTGWYYRVLEPGTAAAGDGIALIDRPRPDWPLARILRAFYHDTGDLPTLAGIAALEPLATGWRTLARRRVESGRVEDWSGRLGE
;
A
#
# COMPACT_ATOMS: atom_id res chain seq x y z
N MET A 1 6.01 17.41 -24.25
CA MET A 1 6.66 18.22 -23.19
C MET A 1 6.62 17.36 -21.93
N SER A 2 7.76 16.93 -21.41
CA SER A 2 7.81 16.15 -20.17
C SER A 2 7.31 17.04 -19.03
N ASN A 3 6.28 16.60 -18.31
CA ASN A 3 5.91 17.28 -17.07
C ASN A 3 7.15 17.31 -16.15
N PRO A 4 7.45 18.44 -15.50
CA PRO A 4 8.59 18.52 -14.59
C PRO A 4 8.43 17.49 -13.48
N THR A 5 9.49 16.74 -13.22
CA THR A 5 9.54 15.79 -12.10
C THR A 5 9.31 16.55 -10.80
N PRO A 6 8.38 16.12 -9.94
CA PRO A 6 8.16 16.77 -8.65
C PRO A 6 9.44 16.71 -7.81
N PRO A 7 9.69 17.73 -6.95
CA PRO A 7 10.85 17.71 -6.07
C PRO A 7 10.79 16.48 -5.15
N PRO A 8 11.96 15.94 -4.73
CA PRO A 8 12.00 14.88 -3.73
C PRO A 8 11.30 15.33 -2.45
N ILE A 9 10.61 14.39 -1.80
CA ILE A 9 10.05 14.60 -0.46
C ILE A 9 10.82 13.78 0.56
N ALA A 10 10.80 14.19 1.83
CA ALA A 10 11.47 13.47 2.90
C ALA A 10 10.62 12.28 3.38
N LEU A 11 11.29 11.19 3.72
CA LEU A 11 10.71 10.08 4.47
C LEU A 11 10.38 10.54 5.89
N ASN A 12 9.10 10.54 6.25
CA ASN A 12 8.67 10.88 7.61
C ASN A 12 9.12 9.81 8.61
N ALA A 13 8.95 8.54 8.24
CA ALA A 13 9.41 7.42 9.04
C ALA A 13 9.67 6.18 8.19
N ILE A 14 10.63 5.38 8.64
CA ILE A 14 10.82 3.99 8.25
C ILE A 14 10.41 3.12 9.43
N LEU A 15 9.62 2.08 9.17
CA LEU A 15 9.09 1.19 10.18
C LEU A 15 9.32 -0.27 9.82
N THR A 16 9.68 -1.06 10.83
CA THR A 16 9.83 -2.51 10.73
C THR A 16 9.10 -3.20 11.88
N GLY A 17 8.78 -4.47 11.72
CA GLY A 17 8.13 -5.23 12.76
C GLY A 17 8.25 -6.74 12.58
N LYS A 18 8.05 -7.46 13.68
CA LYS A 18 8.08 -8.91 13.74
C LYS A 18 6.67 -9.49 13.75
N ALA A 19 6.53 -10.68 13.17
CA ALA A 19 5.25 -11.38 13.17
C ALA A 19 4.94 -11.89 14.58
N VAL A 20 3.78 -11.53 15.12
CA VAL A 20 3.27 -11.98 16.43
C VAL A 20 1.86 -12.55 16.30
N PRO A 21 1.40 -13.40 17.25
CA PRO A 21 0.01 -13.83 17.30
C PRO A 21 -0.97 -12.64 17.25
N PHE A 22 -1.98 -12.73 16.39
CA PHE A 22 -2.82 -11.58 16.06
C PHE A 22 -4.26 -11.95 15.71
N GLY A 23 -5.20 -11.52 16.56
CA GLY A 23 -6.64 -11.67 16.33
C GLY A 23 -7.12 -13.12 16.44
N ARG A 24 -7.34 -13.77 15.29
CA ARG A 24 -7.88 -15.13 15.22
C ARG A 24 -6.85 -16.18 15.67
N PRO A 25 -7.27 -17.37 16.12
CA PRO A 25 -6.36 -18.48 16.41
C PRO A 25 -5.41 -18.78 15.24
N ASP A 26 -4.19 -19.18 15.56
CA ASP A 26 -3.12 -19.56 14.61
C ASP A 26 -2.81 -18.51 13.53
N THR A 27 -3.17 -17.25 13.77
CA THR A 27 -2.90 -16.15 12.85
C THR A 27 -1.74 -15.31 13.37
N LEU A 28 -0.73 -15.11 12.52
CA LEU A 28 0.38 -14.19 12.77
C LEU A 28 0.21 -12.88 11.98
N SER A 29 0.71 -11.79 12.53
CA SER A 29 0.81 -10.52 11.82
C SER A 29 1.99 -9.66 12.31
N ALA A 30 2.65 -8.99 11.37
CA ALA A 30 3.63 -7.94 11.64
C ALA A 30 3.04 -6.53 11.38
N ILE A 31 1.72 -6.36 11.58
CA ILE A 31 1.04 -5.08 11.34
C ILE A 31 1.45 -3.99 12.36
N GLY A 32 1.90 -4.40 13.55
CA GLY A 32 2.35 -3.49 14.61
C GLY A 32 3.81 -3.05 14.43
N LYS A 33 4.17 -2.50 13.27
CA LYS A 33 5.52 -2.00 12.99
C LYS A 33 5.82 -0.75 13.82
N ARG A 34 7.10 -0.52 14.12
CA ARG A 34 7.58 0.62 14.90
C ARG A 34 8.64 1.38 14.12
N PRO A 35 8.75 2.71 14.31
CA PRO A 35 9.83 3.50 13.73
C PRO A 35 11.20 2.94 14.09
N VAL A 36 12.15 3.08 13.18
CA VAL A 36 13.57 2.80 13.40
C VAL A 36 14.40 4.03 13.10
N ASP A 37 15.36 4.32 13.97
CA ASP A 37 16.15 5.56 13.91
C ASP A 37 17.38 5.45 13.00
N ASN A 38 17.85 4.23 12.76
CA ASN A 38 19.04 3.97 11.94
C ASN A 38 18.66 3.69 10.48
N ALA A 39 19.62 3.89 9.58
CA ALA A 39 19.49 3.43 8.20
C ALA A 39 19.24 1.91 8.15
N VAL A 40 18.30 1.50 7.30
CA VAL A 40 17.88 0.11 7.13
C VAL A 40 18.26 -0.36 5.73
N ALA A 41 18.81 -1.58 5.63
CA ALA A 41 19.04 -2.22 4.35
C ALA A 41 17.71 -2.60 3.68
N ILE A 42 17.58 -2.27 2.40
CA ILE A 42 16.45 -2.60 1.55
C ILE A 42 16.91 -3.69 0.57
N GLY A 43 16.37 -4.89 0.75
CA GLY A 43 16.62 -6.04 -0.13
C GLY A 43 15.43 -6.38 -1.01
N PRO A 44 15.56 -7.35 -1.93
CA PRO A 44 14.49 -7.75 -2.85
C PRO A 44 13.18 -8.19 -2.15
N SER A 45 13.29 -8.66 -0.91
CA SER A 45 12.15 -9.15 -0.11
C SER A 45 11.61 -8.14 0.92
N GLY A 46 12.16 -6.93 0.98
CA GLY A 46 11.76 -5.89 1.92
C GLY A 46 12.90 -5.35 2.77
N LEU A 47 12.53 -4.70 3.88
CA LEU A 47 13.45 -4.03 4.79
C LEU A 47 14.08 -5.04 5.75
N GLU A 48 15.37 -4.88 6.04
CA GLU A 48 16.04 -5.63 7.10
C GLU A 48 15.33 -5.43 8.45
N GLY A 49 15.15 -6.52 9.18
CA GLY A 49 14.42 -6.54 10.45
C GLY A 49 12.90 -6.65 10.31
N ASP A 50 12.33 -6.39 9.13
CA ASP A 50 10.90 -6.50 8.88
C ASP A 50 10.46 -7.93 8.51
N GLU A 51 9.25 -8.31 8.91
CA GLU A 51 8.66 -9.60 8.58
C GLU A 51 7.31 -9.49 7.89
N GLN A 52 7.05 -10.46 7.01
CA GLN A 52 5.77 -10.65 6.34
C GLN A 52 5.20 -11.99 6.78
N ALA A 53 4.24 -11.95 7.70
CA ALA A 53 3.62 -13.15 8.28
C ALA A 53 2.89 -14.03 7.23
N ASP A 54 2.44 -13.43 6.13
CA ASP A 54 1.77 -14.12 5.03
C ASP A 54 2.37 -13.65 3.70
N ARG A 55 3.39 -14.36 3.23
CA ARG A 55 4.07 -14.04 1.97
C ARG A 55 3.21 -14.29 0.72
N ARG A 56 2.15 -15.10 0.83
CA ARG A 56 1.26 -15.41 -0.30
C ARG A 56 0.29 -14.24 -0.54
N ASN A 57 -0.38 -13.78 0.50
CA ASN A 57 -1.43 -12.77 0.37
C ASN A 57 -0.95 -11.35 0.68
N HIS A 58 0.01 -11.20 1.60
CA HIS A 58 0.44 -9.90 2.12
C HIS A 58 1.94 -9.61 1.92
N GLY A 59 2.61 -10.43 1.12
CA GLY A 59 4.04 -10.31 0.86
C GLY A 59 4.45 -10.76 -0.53
N GLY A 60 5.74 -11.07 -0.65
CA GLY A 60 6.40 -11.43 -1.91
C GLY A 60 7.09 -10.24 -2.58
N LEU A 61 7.76 -10.50 -3.71
CA LEU A 61 8.59 -9.49 -4.39
C LEU A 61 7.77 -8.26 -4.85
N ASP A 62 6.52 -8.45 -5.25
CA ASP A 62 5.60 -7.37 -5.59
C ASP A 62 5.09 -6.58 -4.36
N LYS A 63 5.35 -7.03 -3.13
CA LYS A 63 4.84 -6.42 -1.90
C LYS A 63 5.95 -6.25 -0.87
N ALA A 64 7.16 -5.97 -1.35
CA ALA A 64 8.36 -5.89 -0.52
C ALA A 64 8.27 -4.75 0.50
N ILE A 65 7.70 -3.60 0.11
CA ILE A 65 7.62 -2.39 0.94
C ILE A 65 6.20 -1.82 0.89
N HIS A 66 5.55 -1.67 2.05
CA HIS A 66 4.25 -1.01 2.17
C HIS A 66 4.41 0.48 2.45
N HIS A 67 3.80 1.34 1.62
CA HIS A 67 3.74 2.78 1.82
C HIS A 67 2.34 3.18 2.27
N TYR A 68 2.24 4.00 3.32
CA TYR A 68 0.98 4.66 3.67
C TYR A 68 1.14 6.18 3.81
N PRO A 69 0.33 7.00 3.09
CA PRO A 69 0.38 8.46 3.21
C PRO A 69 0.02 8.92 4.61
N PHE A 70 0.88 9.71 5.24
CA PHE A 70 0.55 10.36 6.50
C PHE A 70 -0.53 11.44 6.31
N ASP A 71 -0.70 11.94 5.08
CA ASP A 71 -1.76 12.87 4.67
C ASP A 71 -3.16 12.40 5.11
N HIS A 72 -3.38 11.08 5.13
CA HIS A 72 -4.68 10.50 5.47
C HIS A 72 -4.99 10.49 6.96
N TYR A 73 -3.99 10.64 7.84
CA TYR A 73 -4.18 10.47 9.29
C TYR A 73 -5.13 11.52 9.87
N ALA A 74 -5.06 12.77 9.42
CA ALA A 74 -5.96 13.83 9.89
C ALA A 74 -7.43 13.50 9.55
N ALA A 75 -7.69 13.01 8.35
CA ALA A 75 -9.03 12.60 7.94
C ALA A 75 -9.52 11.38 8.73
N TRP A 76 -8.65 10.40 9.01
CA TRP A 76 -9.02 9.27 9.87
C TRP A 76 -9.41 9.68 11.29
N ARG A 77 -8.76 10.70 11.88
CA ARG A 77 -9.17 11.20 13.20
C ARG A 77 -10.59 11.75 13.21
N GLY A 78 -11.06 12.29 12.08
CA GLY A 78 -12.44 12.78 11.91
C GLY A 78 -13.44 11.69 11.54
N ASP A 79 -13.02 10.65 10.81
CA ASP A 79 -13.91 9.63 10.25
C ASP A 79 -14.22 8.48 11.23
N LEU A 80 -13.44 8.33 12.30
CA LEU A 80 -13.60 7.24 13.26
C LEU A 80 -14.61 7.58 14.37
N PRO A 81 -15.42 6.61 14.82
CA PRO A 81 -16.51 6.85 15.78
C PRO A 81 -16.02 7.13 17.20
N ALA A 82 -14.75 6.88 17.49
CA ALA A 82 -14.11 7.12 18.78
C ALA A 82 -12.64 7.53 18.57
N PRO A 83 -12.03 8.23 19.54
CA PRO A 83 -10.60 8.50 19.51
C PRO A 83 -9.81 7.22 19.33
N ALA A 84 -8.87 7.22 18.36
CA ALA A 84 -8.01 6.09 18.07
C ALA A 84 -6.55 6.49 18.34
N PRO A 85 -5.99 6.17 19.53
CA PRO A 85 -4.61 6.51 19.88
C PRO A 85 -3.56 6.00 18.89
N LEU A 86 -3.89 4.95 18.13
CA LEU A 86 -3.04 4.47 17.02
C LEU A 86 -2.76 5.54 15.97
N LEU A 87 -3.63 6.53 15.80
CA LEU A 87 -3.44 7.64 14.86
C LEU A 87 -2.55 8.76 15.42
N ASP A 88 -2.09 8.66 16.67
CA ASP A 88 -1.17 9.66 17.26
C ASP A 88 0.28 9.42 16.83
N SER A 89 0.58 8.26 16.23
CA SER A 89 1.90 7.89 15.72
C SER A 89 1.80 7.23 14.34
N VAL A 90 2.86 7.30 13.55
CA VAL A 90 3.03 6.53 12.31
C VAL A 90 2.95 5.01 12.57
N GLY A 91 2.64 4.22 11.53
CA GLY A 91 2.57 2.76 11.62
C GLY A 91 1.17 2.21 11.91
N ALA A 92 0.14 3.07 11.97
CA ALA A 92 -1.22 2.66 12.27
C ALA A 92 -1.76 1.63 11.27
N PHE A 93 -1.33 1.71 10.00
CA PHE A 93 -1.80 0.86 8.90
C PHE A 93 -0.81 -0.28 8.56
N GLY A 94 0.26 -0.42 9.32
CA GLY A 94 1.29 -1.46 9.16
C GLY A 94 2.25 -1.20 7.99
N GLU A 95 2.38 0.06 7.60
CA GLU A 95 3.33 0.58 6.62
C GLU A 95 4.78 0.44 7.07
N ASN A 96 5.65 0.26 6.09
CA ASN A 96 7.09 0.37 6.24
C ASN A 96 7.56 1.79 6.00
N ILE A 97 6.87 2.52 5.12
CA ILE A 97 7.23 3.87 4.72
C ILE A 97 6.03 4.78 4.94
N SER A 98 6.28 5.89 5.64
CA SER A 98 5.33 6.98 5.83
C SER A 98 5.91 8.26 5.22
N THR A 99 5.10 8.99 4.45
CA THR A 99 5.49 10.28 3.85
C THR A 99 4.33 11.27 3.89
N LEU A 100 4.62 12.54 3.57
CA LEU A 100 3.64 13.59 3.32
C LEU A 100 3.76 14.10 1.88
N GLY A 101 2.65 14.28 1.19
CA GLY A 101 2.60 14.84 -0.17
C GLY A 101 2.56 13.81 -1.31
N LEU A 102 2.59 12.51 -1.00
CA LEU A 102 2.30 11.44 -1.95
C LEU A 102 1.02 10.73 -1.55
N THR A 103 0.06 10.63 -2.48
CA THR A 103 -1.21 9.93 -2.27
C THR A 103 -1.54 9.08 -3.48
N GLU A 104 -2.57 8.25 -3.36
CA GLU A 104 -3.08 7.40 -4.44
C GLU A 104 -3.51 8.20 -5.68
N GLU A 105 -3.83 9.48 -5.52
CA GLU A 105 -4.19 10.40 -6.61
C GLU A 105 -2.96 10.85 -7.42
N THR A 106 -1.79 10.96 -6.77
CA THR A 106 -0.57 11.50 -7.38
C THR A 106 0.44 10.44 -7.77
N VAL A 107 0.32 9.23 -7.23
CA VAL A 107 1.19 8.08 -7.49
C VAL A 107 0.54 7.15 -8.52
N CYS A 108 1.30 6.82 -9.58
CA CYS A 108 0.85 5.92 -10.64
C CYS A 108 1.45 4.52 -10.50
N VAL A 109 0.74 3.52 -10.99
CA VAL A 109 1.31 2.16 -11.08
C VAL A 109 2.53 2.17 -12.01
N GLY A 110 3.59 1.48 -11.60
CA GLY A 110 4.84 1.44 -12.35
C GLY A 110 5.73 2.66 -12.16
N ASP A 111 5.30 3.70 -11.43
CA ASP A 111 6.19 4.80 -11.02
C ASP A 111 7.44 4.22 -10.37
N VAL A 112 8.61 4.71 -10.77
CA VAL A 112 9.90 4.31 -10.23
C VAL A 112 10.44 5.44 -9.38
N PHE A 113 10.87 5.13 -8.17
CA PHE A 113 11.41 6.08 -7.21
C PHE A 113 12.83 5.68 -6.79
N HIS A 114 13.69 6.67 -6.58
CA HIS A 114 14.77 6.53 -5.62
C HIS A 114 14.20 6.64 -4.20
N LEU A 115 14.56 5.71 -3.33
CA LEU A 115 14.19 5.65 -1.92
C LEU A 115 15.49 5.51 -1.10
N GLY A 116 16.01 6.63 -0.60
CA GLY A 116 17.41 6.67 -0.14
C GLY A 116 18.35 6.31 -1.29
N THR A 117 19.10 5.21 -1.15
CA THR A 117 19.98 4.67 -2.21
C THR A 117 19.37 3.52 -3.01
N ALA A 118 18.16 3.06 -2.66
CA ALA A 118 17.49 1.97 -3.37
C ALA A 118 16.63 2.50 -4.55
N THR A 119 16.43 1.65 -5.56
CA THR A 119 15.47 1.89 -6.65
C THR A 119 14.25 0.99 -6.47
N VAL A 120 13.06 1.60 -6.35
CA VAL A 120 11.80 0.88 -6.08
C VAL A 120 10.72 1.25 -7.08
N GLN A 121 9.82 0.32 -7.39
CA GLN A 121 8.74 0.53 -8.36
C GLN A 121 7.38 0.21 -7.76
N VAL A 122 6.40 1.10 -7.97
CA VAL A 122 5.01 0.89 -7.53
C VAL A 122 4.43 -0.32 -8.25
N SER A 123 4.02 -1.32 -7.48
CA SER A 123 3.59 -2.61 -8.01
C SER A 123 2.07 -2.78 -8.03
N GLN A 124 1.38 -2.29 -7.01
CA GLN A 124 -0.07 -2.38 -6.83
C GLN A 124 -0.51 -1.52 -5.64
N GLY A 125 -1.80 -1.17 -5.59
CA GLY A 125 -2.41 -0.66 -4.36
C GLY A 125 -2.45 -1.72 -3.26
N ARG A 126 -2.73 -1.29 -2.03
CA ARG A 126 -2.89 -2.21 -0.90
C ARG A 126 -4.35 -2.62 -0.74
N GLN A 127 -4.61 -3.91 -0.62
CA GLN A 127 -5.96 -4.40 -0.31
C GLN A 127 -6.15 -4.41 1.21
N PRO A 128 -7.14 -3.68 1.77
CA PRO A 128 -7.43 -3.76 3.20
C PRO A 128 -7.95 -5.15 3.56
N CYS A 129 -7.66 -5.57 4.78
CA CYS A 129 -8.12 -6.84 5.33
C CYS A 129 -8.55 -6.69 6.80
N TRP A 130 -9.30 -7.67 7.30
CA TRP A 130 -9.89 -7.71 8.64
C TRP A 130 -8.90 -7.46 9.79
N LYS A 131 -7.59 -7.65 9.56
CA LYS A 131 -6.55 -7.33 10.56
C LYS A 131 -6.59 -5.86 10.97
N LEU A 132 -7.04 -4.96 10.09
CA LEU A 132 -7.29 -3.56 10.46
C LEU A 132 -8.42 -3.42 11.47
N ASN A 133 -9.50 -4.18 11.32
CA ASN A 133 -10.64 -4.11 12.25
C ASN A 133 -10.18 -4.48 13.65
N HIS A 134 -9.41 -5.57 13.76
CA HIS A 134 -8.82 -6.00 15.03
C HIS A 134 -7.83 -4.97 15.59
N ARG A 135 -6.93 -4.44 14.74
CA ARG A 135 -5.93 -3.45 15.17
C ARG A 135 -6.56 -2.19 15.74
N PHE A 136 -7.54 -1.63 15.05
CA PHE A 136 -8.19 -0.38 15.44
C PHE A 136 -9.29 -0.57 16.48
N GLY A 137 -9.74 -1.80 16.74
CA GLY A 137 -10.94 -2.05 17.54
C GLY A 137 -12.22 -1.51 16.90
N VAL A 138 -12.22 -1.32 15.57
CA VAL A 138 -13.32 -0.76 14.79
C VAL A 138 -13.79 -1.81 13.78
N ALA A 139 -15.01 -2.33 13.98
CA ALA A 139 -15.49 -3.53 13.28
C ALA A 139 -15.48 -3.41 11.74
N ASP A 140 -15.66 -2.21 11.19
CA ASP A 140 -15.73 -1.93 9.76
C ASP A 140 -14.49 -1.18 9.22
N MET A 141 -13.37 -1.16 9.95
CA MET A 141 -12.19 -0.38 9.55
C MET A 141 -11.67 -0.75 8.15
N ALA A 142 -11.59 -2.03 7.83
CA ALA A 142 -11.15 -2.51 6.52
C ALA A 142 -12.10 -2.06 5.40
N ARG A 143 -13.42 -2.06 5.68
CA ARG A 143 -14.44 -1.54 4.75
C ARG A 143 -14.26 -0.04 4.57
N ARG A 144 -14.07 0.73 5.63
CA ARG A 144 -13.80 2.18 5.55
C ARG A 144 -12.57 2.49 4.71
N VAL A 145 -11.46 1.77 4.94
CA VAL A 145 -10.23 1.93 4.14
C VAL A 145 -10.47 1.62 2.67
N GLN A 146 -11.26 0.58 2.37
CA GLN A 146 -11.62 0.26 1.00
C GLN A 146 -12.49 1.35 0.36
N SER A 147 -13.55 1.77 1.04
CA SER A 147 -14.54 2.71 0.54
C SER A 147 -14.03 4.15 0.41
N THR A 148 -12.97 4.50 1.13
CA THR A 148 -12.35 5.82 1.01
C THR A 148 -11.22 5.84 -0.03
N GLY A 149 -10.74 4.67 -0.47
CA GLY A 149 -9.56 4.57 -1.34
C GLY A 149 -8.23 4.93 -0.66
N ARG A 150 -8.22 5.28 0.64
CA ARG A 150 -7.03 5.64 1.43
C ARG A 150 -6.29 4.38 1.88
N THR A 151 -5.83 3.59 0.92
CA THR A 151 -5.34 2.24 1.16
C THR A 151 -3.84 2.16 1.41
N GLY A 152 -3.07 3.11 0.91
CA GLY A 152 -1.64 2.95 0.66
C GLY A 152 -1.36 2.02 -0.54
N TRP A 153 -0.10 1.72 -0.75
CA TRP A 153 0.36 0.88 -1.86
C TRP A 153 1.64 0.13 -1.55
N TYR A 154 2.04 -0.74 -2.48
CA TYR A 154 3.26 -1.52 -2.39
C TYR A 154 4.28 -1.11 -3.43
N TYR A 155 5.54 -1.30 -3.07
CA TYR A 155 6.65 -1.33 -4.01
C TYR A 155 7.24 -2.73 -4.12
N ARG A 156 7.75 -3.02 -5.32
CA ARG A 156 8.82 -4.00 -5.55
C ARG A 156 10.17 -3.29 -5.56
N VAL A 157 11.23 -4.00 -5.19
CA VAL A 157 12.60 -3.46 -5.22
C VAL A 157 13.25 -3.85 -6.56
N LEU A 158 13.70 -2.85 -7.31
CA LEU A 158 14.45 -3.06 -8.57
C LEU A 158 15.94 -3.16 -8.27
N GLU A 159 16.46 -2.25 -7.44
CA GLU A 159 17.86 -2.23 -7.02
C GLU A 159 17.92 -2.10 -5.49
N PRO A 160 18.57 -3.06 -4.79
CA PRO A 160 18.77 -2.97 -3.35
C PRO A 160 19.57 -1.73 -2.94
N GLY A 161 19.40 -1.30 -1.70
CA GLY A 161 20.10 -0.14 -1.16
C GLY A 161 19.84 0.04 0.34
N THR A 162 19.85 1.27 0.81
CA THR A 162 19.60 1.66 2.20
C THR A 162 18.75 2.93 2.24
N ALA A 163 17.96 3.10 3.30
CA ALA A 163 17.27 4.35 3.58
C ALA A 163 17.13 4.56 5.10
N ALA A 164 17.09 5.81 5.53
CA ALA A 164 16.78 6.26 6.88
C ALA A 164 15.61 7.26 6.87
N ALA A 165 15.00 7.51 8.04
CA ALA A 165 14.08 8.64 8.17
C ALA A 165 14.79 9.95 7.80
N GLY A 166 14.11 10.86 7.12
CA GLY A 166 14.68 12.10 6.58
C GLY A 166 15.33 11.98 5.20
N ASP A 167 15.65 10.78 4.73
CA ASP A 167 16.14 10.59 3.35
C ASP A 167 15.08 10.98 2.32
N GLY A 168 15.53 11.26 1.09
CA GLY A 168 14.65 11.59 -0.01
C GLY A 168 13.97 10.38 -0.64
N ILE A 169 12.69 10.54 -0.99
CA ILE A 169 12.02 9.75 -2.01
C ILE A 169 11.73 10.63 -3.24
N ALA A 170 12.25 10.24 -4.40
CA ALA A 170 12.22 11.03 -5.62
C ALA A 170 11.69 10.20 -6.78
N LEU A 171 10.67 10.69 -7.48
CA LEU A 171 10.19 10.06 -8.72
C LEU A 171 11.28 10.18 -9.78
N ILE A 172 11.65 9.09 -10.43
CA ILE A 172 12.66 9.07 -11.50
C ILE A 172 12.10 8.61 -12.85
N ASP A 173 11.01 7.83 -12.86
CA ASP A 173 10.30 7.45 -14.08
C ASP A 173 8.80 7.26 -13.80
N ARG A 174 7.98 7.58 -14.81
CA ARG A 174 6.52 7.44 -14.78
C ARG A 174 6.04 6.81 -16.10
N PRO A 175 6.09 5.48 -16.22
CA PRO A 175 5.76 4.80 -17.47
C PRO A 175 4.25 4.76 -17.74
N ARG A 176 3.39 5.01 -16.75
CA ARG A 176 1.92 4.95 -16.87
C ARG A 176 1.23 6.17 -16.24
N PRO A 177 1.44 7.39 -16.77
CA PRO A 177 0.91 8.62 -16.18
C PRO A 177 -0.62 8.68 -16.08
N ASP A 178 -1.33 7.94 -16.93
CA ASP A 178 -2.80 7.90 -16.95
C ASP A 178 -3.40 6.87 -15.98
N TRP A 179 -2.56 6.22 -15.16
CA TRP A 179 -2.94 5.17 -14.23
C TRP A 179 -2.54 5.50 -12.78
N PRO A 180 -3.07 6.60 -12.20
CA PRO A 180 -2.97 6.82 -10.77
C PRO A 180 -3.63 5.66 -10.02
N LEU A 181 -3.08 5.32 -8.86
CA LEU A 181 -3.60 4.22 -8.05
C LEU A 181 -5.06 4.44 -7.67
N ALA A 182 -5.48 5.68 -7.44
CA ALA A 182 -6.87 6.05 -7.16
C ALA A 182 -7.82 5.59 -8.26
N ARG A 183 -7.44 5.70 -9.55
CA ARG A 183 -8.24 5.21 -10.68
C ARG A 183 -8.43 3.70 -10.62
N ILE A 184 -7.37 2.95 -10.32
CA ILE A 184 -7.41 1.48 -10.23
C ILE A 184 -8.27 1.05 -9.04
N LEU A 185 -8.07 1.67 -7.87
CA LEU A 185 -8.83 1.40 -6.65
C LEU A 185 -10.33 1.69 -6.84
N ARG A 186 -10.65 2.80 -7.50
CA ARG A 186 -12.03 3.18 -7.83
C ARG A 186 -12.72 2.14 -8.71
N ALA A 187 -12.07 1.69 -9.79
CA ALA A 187 -12.59 0.61 -10.63
C ALA A 187 -12.77 -0.71 -9.87
N PHE A 188 -11.92 -0.97 -8.87
CA PHE A 188 -12.01 -2.19 -8.07
C PHE A 188 -13.07 -2.17 -6.97
N TYR A 189 -13.40 -1.02 -6.41
CA TYR A 189 -14.24 -0.95 -5.21
C TYR A 189 -15.52 -0.14 -5.36
N HIS A 190 -15.62 0.75 -6.35
CA HIS A 190 -16.75 1.65 -6.54
C HIS A 190 -17.40 1.45 -7.91
N ASP A 191 -16.61 1.59 -8.98
CA ASP A 191 -17.10 1.55 -10.36
C ASP A 191 -16.88 0.13 -10.94
N THR A 192 -17.33 -0.89 -10.21
CA THR A 192 -16.98 -2.28 -10.50
C THR A 192 -17.54 -2.82 -11.82
N GLY A 193 -18.47 -2.08 -12.44
CA GLY A 193 -19.03 -2.37 -13.76
C GLY A 193 -18.32 -1.67 -14.93
N ASP A 194 -17.29 -0.86 -14.69
CA ASP A 194 -16.51 -0.20 -15.75
C ASP A 194 -15.58 -1.20 -16.44
N LEU A 195 -16.15 -1.98 -17.36
CA LEU A 195 -15.43 -3.00 -18.13
C LEU A 195 -14.28 -2.42 -18.95
N PRO A 196 -14.41 -1.26 -19.64
CA PRO A 196 -13.28 -0.63 -20.33
C PRO A 196 -12.09 -0.34 -19.41
N THR A 197 -12.33 0.24 -18.23
CA THR A 197 -11.22 0.50 -17.29
C THR A 197 -10.64 -0.80 -16.75
N LEU A 198 -11.47 -1.80 -16.41
CA LEU A 198 -10.99 -3.11 -15.97
C LEU A 198 -10.15 -3.84 -17.03
N ALA A 199 -10.52 -3.74 -18.31
CA ALA A 199 -9.74 -4.28 -19.42
C ALA A 199 -8.38 -3.58 -19.54
N GLY A 200 -8.36 -2.25 -19.37
CA GLY A 200 -7.12 -1.49 -19.28
C GLY A 200 -6.23 -1.97 -18.12
N ILE A 201 -6.81 -2.16 -16.93
CA ILE A 201 -6.09 -2.68 -15.75
C ILE A 201 -5.49 -4.07 -16.02
N ALA A 202 -6.25 -4.96 -16.66
CA ALA A 202 -5.78 -6.32 -16.99
C ALA A 202 -4.55 -6.34 -17.91
N ALA A 203 -4.35 -5.28 -18.70
CA ALA A 203 -3.23 -5.11 -19.64
C ALA A 203 -2.03 -4.33 -19.07
N LEU A 204 -2.11 -3.78 -17.85
CA LEU A 204 -1.03 -2.97 -17.26
C LEU A 204 0.16 -3.83 -16.81
N GLU A 205 1.12 -4.06 -17.69
CA GLU A 205 2.30 -4.90 -17.41
C GLU A 205 2.98 -4.62 -16.05
N PRO A 206 3.22 -3.36 -15.61
CA PRO A 206 3.89 -3.09 -14.33
C PRO A 206 3.04 -3.46 -13.11
N LEU A 207 1.74 -3.69 -13.28
CA LEU A 207 0.83 -4.05 -12.20
C LEU A 207 1.03 -5.51 -11.79
N ALA A 208 1.08 -5.76 -10.48
CA ALA A 208 1.19 -7.09 -9.92
C ALA A 208 0.18 -8.07 -10.52
N THR A 209 0.65 -9.28 -10.86
CA THR A 209 -0.12 -10.27 -11.63
C THR A 209 -1.45 -10.64 -10.99
N GLY A 210 -1.53 -10.63 -9.65
CA GLY A 210 -2.78 -10.88 -8.93
C GLY A 210 -3.87 -9.87 -9.26
N TRP A 211 -3.54 -8.58 -9.34
CA TRP A 211 -4.49 -7.52 -9.67
C TRP A 211 -4.89 -7.54 -11.15
N ARG A 212 -3.95 -7.81 -12.06
CA ARG A 212 -4.27 -8.03 -13.47
C ARG A 212 -5.22 -9.20 -13.69
N THR A 213 -4.97 -10.31 -13.00
CA THR A 213 -5.83 -11.50 -13.05
C THR A 213 -7.22 -11.22 -12.49
N LEU A 214 -7.31 -10.47 -11.39
CA LEU A 214 -8.59 -10.04 -10.82
C LEU A 214 -9.40 -9.21 -11.83
N ALA A 215 -8.78 -8.19 -12.43
CA ALA A 215 -9.42 -7.35 -13.42
C ALA A 215 -9.92 -8.16 -14.62
N ARG A 216 -9.07 -9.05 -15.15
CA ARG A 216 -9.43 -9.96 -16.26
C ARG A 216 -10.63 -10.84 -15.93
N ARG A 217 -10.63 -11.47 -14.75
CA ARG A 217 -11.75 -12.31 -14.30
C ARG A 217 -13.05 -11.51 -14.23
N ARG A 218 -13.02 -10.26 -13.77
CA ARG A 218 -14.21 -9.39 -13.73
C ARG A 218 -14.70 -9.04 -15.14
N VAL A 219 -13.80 -8.76 -16.08
CA VAL A 219 -14.15 -8.53 -17.50
C VAL A 219 -14.80 -9.77 -18.10
N GLU A 220 -14.23 -10.96 -17.89
CA GLU A 220 -14.73 -12.22 -18.45
C GLU A 220 -16.06 -12.66 -17.84
N SER A 221 -16.24 -12.47 -16.53
CA SER A 221 -17.42 -12.97 -15.82
C SER A 221 -18.54 -11.95 -15.62
N GLY A 222 -18.24 -10.65 -15.71
CA GLY A 222 -19.15 -9.56 -15.33
C GLY A 222 -19.50 -9.53 -13.83
N ARG A 223 -18.75 -10.25 -12.98
CA ARG A 223 -19.06 -10.42 -11.55
C ARG A 223 -17.95 -9.91 -10.66
N VAL A 224 -18.35 -9.36 -9.51
CA VAL A 224 -17.46 -9.00 -8.41
C VAL A 224 -17.36 -10.19 -7.46
N GLU A 225 -16.13 -10.51 -7.05
CA GLU A 225 -15.85 -11.52 -6.04
C GLU A 225 -16.34 -11.10 -4.66
N ASP A 226 -16.71 -12.07 -3.81
CA ASP A 226 -17.08 -11.78 -2.43
C ASP A 226 -15.90 -11.17 -1.65
N TRP A 227 -16.18 -10.10 -0.92
CA TRP A 227 -15.21 -9.41 -0.07
C TRP A 227 -15.32 -9.78 1.40
N SER A 228 -16.41 -10.44 1.82
CA SER A 228 -16.76 -10.63 3.23
C SER A 228 -15.63 -11.29 4.01
N GLY A 229 -15.07 -12.38 3.48
CA GLY A 229 -13.94 -13.08 4.10
C GLY A 229 -12.67 -12.23 4.25
N ARG A 230 -12.37 -11.36 3.28
CA ARG A 230 -11.20 -10.46 3.32
C ARG A 230 -11.42 -9.32 4.31
N LEU A 231 -12.60 -8.72 4.30
CA LEU A 231 -12.94 -7.54 5.11
C LEU A 231 -13.34 -7.89 6.54
N GLY A 232 -13.67 -9.15 6.81
CA GLY A 232 -14.08 -9.62 8.14
C GLY A 232 -15.53 -9.30 8.44
N GLU A 233 -16.38 -9.39 7.42
CA GLU A 233 -17.84 -9.21 7.48
C GLU A 233 -18.56 -10.55 7.59
#